data_AF-A0A099Y1A7-F1
#
_entry.id   AF-A0A099Y1A7-F1
#
_cell.length_a   1.000
_cell.length_b   1.000
_cell.length_c   1.000
_cell.angle_alpha   90.00
_cell.angle_beta   90.00
_cell.angle_gamma   90.00
#
_symmetry.space_group_name_H-M   'P 1'
#
loop_
_entity.id
_entity.type
_entity.pdbx_description
1 polymer ?
#
loop_
_entity_poly.entity_id
_entity_poly.type
_entity_poly.pdbx_seq_one_letter_code
_entity_poly.pdbx_strand_id
1 'polypeptide(L)' 'MDSEEKRKTLNKQNSETDKNVLNEVAAIYNVSDNIISNEHKKILDHRLELHKENPTSGKDWNQIKADLSTKYGV' A
#
# COMPACT_ATOMS: atom_id res chain seq x y z
N MET A 1 39.32 24.48 -6.95
CA MET A 1 38.56 23.37 -7.54
C MET A 1 38.53 23.58 -9.03
N ASP A 2 39.17 22.69 -9.76
CA ASP A 2 39.32 22.79 -11.22
C ASP A 2 37.97 22.55 -11.93
N SER A 3 37.85 23.05 -13.16
CA SER A 3 36.63 22.92 -13.97
C SER A 3 36.28 21.46 -14.26
N GLU A 4 37.28 20.60 -14.38
CA GLU A 4 37.12 19.16 -14.61
C GLU A 4 36.63 18.45 -13.34
N GLU A 5 37.13 18.85 -12.19
CA GLU A 5 36.72 18.36 -10.88
C GLU A 5 35.25 18.71 -10.57
N LYS A 6 34.82 19.94 -10.92
CA LYS A 6 33.41 20.36 -10.85
C LYS A 6 32.50 19.47 -11.70
N ARG A 7 32.90 19.16 -12.94
CA ARG A 7 32.13 18.30 -13.85
C ARG A 7 31.99 16.88 -13.31
N LYS A 8 33.08 16.33 -12.74
CA LYS A 8 33.07 15.00 -12.14
C LYS A 8 32.12 14.91 -10.94
N THR A 9 32.13 15.93 -10.08
CA THR A 9 31.22 16.01 -8.93
C THR A 9 29.76 16.13 -9.36
N LEU A 10 29.47 17.00 -10.34
CA LEU A 10 28.11 17.16 -10.89
C LEU A 10 27.57 15.86 -11.49
N ASN A 11 28.39 15.14 -12.28
CA ASN A 11 27.97 13.87 -12.85
C ASN A 11 27.66 12.83 -11.78
N LYS A 12 28.48 12.77 -10.72
CA LYS A 12 28.23 11.88 -9.58
C LYS A 12 26.91 12.20 -8.88
N GLN A 13 26.66 13.48 -8.62
CA GLN A 13 25.41 13.94 -7.99
C GLN A 13 24.19 13.64 -8.86
N ASN A 14 24.27 13.81 -10.18
CA ASN A 14 23.21 13.44 -11.11
C ASN A 14 22.92 11.93 -11.05
N SER A 15 23.96 11.09 -11.12
CA SER A 15 23.76 9.63 -11.05
C SER A 15 23.18 9.16 -9.71
N GLU A 16 23.59 9.77 -8.60
CA GLU A 16 23.02 9.47 -7.28
C GLU A 16 21.56 9.91 -7.17
N THR A 17 21.24 11.09 -7.72
CA THR A 17 19.87 11.61 -7.75
C THR A 17 18.96 10.72 -8.61
N ASP A 18 19.40 10.35 -9.81
CA ASP A 18 18.65 9.46 -10.71
C ASP A 18 18.35 8.11 -10.05
N LYS A 19 19.32 7.54 -9.34
CA LYS A 19 19.14 6.29 -8.60
C LYS A 19 18.14 6.43 -7.46
N ASN A 20 18.16 7.54 -6.73
CA ASN A 20 17.23 7.78 -5.63
C ASN A 20 15.80 7.97 -6.15
N VAL A 21 15.61 8.73 -7.24
CA VAL A 21 14.31 8.90 -7.88
C VAL A 21 13.76 7.56 -8.38
N LEU A 22 14.60 6.73 -9.01
CA LEU A 22 14.18 5.39 -9.45
C LEU A 22 13.75 4.49 -8.27
N ASN A 23 14.46 4.56 -7.14
CA ASN A 23 14.10 3.81 -5.94
C ASN A 23 12.79 4.30 -5.31
N GLU A 24 12.55 5.62 -5.27
CA GLU A 24 11.30 6.20 -4.78
C GLU A 24 10.12 5.80 -5.66
N VAL A 25 10.29 5.88 -6.98
CA VAL A 25 9.29 5.43 -7.96
C VAL A 25 9.01 3.93 -7.80
N ALA A 26 10.04 3.09 -7.68
CA ALA A 26 9.89 1.66 -7.45
C ALA A 26 9.21 1.37 -6.11
N ALA A 27 9.48 2.14 -5.05
CA ALA A 27 8.81 1.99 -3.77
C ALA A 27 7.32 2.34 -3.87
N ILE A 28 6.96 3.40 -4.61
CA ILE A 28 5.55 3.76 -4.86
C ILE A 28 4.82 2.64 -5.62
N TYR A 29 5.45 2.06 -6.64
CA TYR A 29 4.87 0.93 -7.37
C TYR A 29 4.83 -0.36 -6.55
N ASN A 30 5.84 -0.64 -5.71
CA ASN A 30 5.85 -1.81 -4.83
C ASN A 30 4.83 -1.72 -3.68
N VAL A 31 4.38 -0.51 -3.30
CA VAL A 31 3.26 -0.33 -2.36
C VAL A 31 1.92 -0.71 -3.02
N SER A 32 1.85 -0.74 -4.36
CA SER A 32 0.66 -1.16 -5.12
C SER A 32 0.56 -2.66 -5.35
N ASP A 33 1.58 -3.44 -4.99
CA ASP A 33 1.51 -4.90 -4.88
C ASP A 33 0.70 -5.27 -3.63
N ASN A 34 -0.60 -4.94 -3.67
CA ASN A 34 -1.62 -5.57 -2.86
C ASN A 34 -1.73 -7.03 -3.29
N ILE A 35 -0.72 -7.84 -2.97
CA ILE A 35 -0.74 -9.29 -3.15
C ILE A 35 -1.72 -9.83 -2.12
N ILE A 36 -3.01 -9.74 -2.46
CA ILE A 36 -4.06 -10.47 -1.78
C ILE A 36 -3.73 -11.94 -2.01
N SER A 37 -3.34 -12.62 -0.92
CA SER A 37 -3.09 -14.06 -0.97
C SER A 37 -4.32 -14.79 -1.51
N ASN A 38 -4.12 -15.96 -2.10
CA ASN A 38 -5.24 -16.78 -2.57
C ASN A 38 -6.27 -17.06 -1.46
N GLU A 39 -5.82 -17.14 -0.21
CA GLU A 39 -6.70 -17.32 0.94
C GLU A 39 -7.55 -16.07 1.22
N HIS A 40 -6.92 -14.89 1.21
CA HIS A 40 -7.64 -13.62 1.34
C HIS A 40 -8.65 -13.43 0.20
N LYS A 41 -8.29 -13.84 -1.03
CA LYS A 41 -9.20 -13.79 -2.18
C LYS A 41 -10.44 -14.67 -1.97
N LYS A 42 -10.26 -15.92 -1.52
CA LYS A 42 -11.39 -16.82 -1.21
C LYS A 42 -12.35 -16.22 -0.19
N ILE A 43 -11.81 -15.59 0.86
CA ILE A 43 -12.62 -14.93 1.89
C ILE A 43 -13.44 -13.79 1.28
N LEU A 44 -12.82 -12.98 0.41
CA LEU A 44 -13.51 -11.88 -0.26
C LEU A 44 -14.59 -12.37 -1.23
N ASP A 45 -14.29 -13.39 -2.04
CA ASP A 45 -15.24 -13.98 -2.99
C ASP A 45 -16.47 -14.54 -2.24
N HIS A 46 -16.25 -15.26 -1.14
CA HIS A 46 -17.33 -15.80 -0.32
C HIS A 46 -18.18 -14.68 0.33
N ARG A 47 -17.55 -13.63 0.84
CA ARG A 47 -18.28 -12.46 1.38
C ARG A 47 -19.11 -11.76 0.31
N LEU A 48 -18.57 -11.66 -0.91
CA LEU A 48 -19.26 -11.06 -2.04
C LEU A 48 -20.51 -11.87 -2.43
N GLU A 49 -20.42 -13.19 -2.42
CA GLU A 49 -21.53 -14.11 -2.67
C GLU A 49 -22.64 -13.94 -1.62
N LEU A 50 -22.28 -13.98 -0.34
CA LEU A 50 -23.21 -13.75 0.77
C LEU A 50 -23.90 -12.37 0.68
N HIS A 51 -23.16 -11.34 0.27
CA HIS A 51 -23.73 -10.00 0.09
C HIS A 51 -24.68 -9.92 -1.11
N LYS A 52 -24.45 -10.69 -2.19
CA LYS A 52 -25.39 -10.74 -3.31
C LYS A 52 -26.72 -11.37 -2.89
N GLU A 53 -26.66 -12.42 -2.08
CA GLU A 53 -27.85 -13.11 -1.57
C GLU A 53 -28.58 -12.29 -0.50
N ASN A 54 -27.83 -11.59 0.35
CA ASN A 54 -28.38 -10.75 1.41
C ASN A 54 -27.60 -9.43 1.57
N PRO A 55 -27.94 -8.40 0.76
CA PRO A 55 -27.22 -7.11 0.74
C PRO A 55 -27.28 -6.34 2.06
N THR A 56 -28.27 -6.62 2.91
CA THR A 56 -28.46 -5.96 4.20
C THR A 56 -27.96 -6.80 5.37
N SER A 57 -27.32 -7.95 5.12
CA SER A 57 -26.73 -8.80 6.17
C SER A 57 -25.52 -8.18 6.86
N GLY A 58 -24.96 -7.09 6.30
CA GLY A 58 -23.87 -6.35 6.90
C GLY A 58 -24.30 -5.58 8.15
N LYS A 59 -23.37 -5.42 9.08
CA LYS A 59 -23.51 -4.45 10.18
C LYS A 59 -22.95 -3.11 9.74
N ASP A 60 -23.52 -2.03 10.24
CA ASP A 60 -22.96 -0.69 10.05
C ASP A 60 -21.56 -0.62 10.66
N TRP A 61 -20.65 0.11 10.00
CA TRP A 61 -19.27 0.23 10.47
C TRP A 61 -19.18 0.82 11.89
N ASN A 62 -20.06 1.75 12.25
CA ASN A 62 -20.08 2.32 13.59
C ASN A 62 -20.51 1.29 14.63
N GLN A 63 -21.43 0.38 14.27
CA GLN A 63 -21.83 -0.73 15.14
C GLN A 63 -20.67 -1.71 15.33
N ILE A 64 -19.94 -2.06 14.26
CA ILE A 64 -18.77 -2.93 14.36
C ILE A 64 -17.69 -2.29 15.24
N LYS A 65 -17.43 -0.99 15.06
CA LYS A 65 -16.46 -0.25 15.86
C LYS A 65 -16.86 -0.22 17.35
N ALA A 66 -18.13 0.02 17.64
CA ALA A 66 -18.65 -0.02 19.00
C ALA A 66 -18.55 -1.43 19.62
N ASP A 67 -18.91 -2.48 18.87
CA ASP A 67 -18.80 -3.87 19.29
C ASP A 67 -17.34 -4.24 19.63
N LEU A 68 -16.39 -3.82 18.77
CA LEU A 68 -14.96 -4.07 18.98
C LEU A 68 -14.39 -3.28 20.17
N SER A 69 -14.75 -2.00 20.30
CA SER A 69 -14.36 -1.17 21.45
C SER A 69 -14.88 -1.76 22.76
N THR A 70 -16.13 -2.22 22.78
CA THR A 70 -16.74 -2.88 23.93
C THR A 70 -16.04 -4.20 24.27
N LYS A 71 -15.70 -5.00 23.25
CA LYS A 71 -15.13 -6.34 23.43
C LYS A 71 -13.64 -6.34 23.76
N TYR A 72 -12.88 -5.38 23.21
CA TYR A 72 -11.41 -5.36 23.28
C TYR A 72 -10.85 -4.10 23.95
N GLY A 73 -11.67 -3.13 24.34
CA GLY A 73 -11.26 -1.93 25.08
C GLY A 73 -10.42 -0.93 24.27
N VAL A 74 -10.54 -0.93 22.93
CA VAL A 74 -9.84 -0.01 22.02
C VAL A 74 -10.66 1.24 21.75
#